data_AF-A0A7X7E2I9-F1
#
_entry.id   AF-A0A7X7E2I9-F1
#
_cell.length_a   1.000
_cell.length_b   1.000
_cell.length_c   1.000
_cell.angle_alpha   90.00
_cell.angle_beta   90.00
_cell.angle_gamma   90.00
#
_symmetry.space_group_name_H-M   'P 1'
#
loop_
_entity.id
_entity.type
_entity.pdbx_description
1 polymer ?
#
loop_
_entity_poly.entity_id
_entity_poly.type
_entity_poly.pdbx_seq_one_letter_code
_entity_poly.pdbx_strand_id
1 'polypeptide(L)'
;MVRSLALISTVTLSLSFSSAFGSDIYMAHKVSTDSYKKDKKDGETEVRTSMQWFAGDKLRSNDGNESVIMRLDKDSIYTLDHKKQTYYAFQASTLGVPANAQADGEQVPAMVSSMMGNMFKMEVTIEPTSETKKIGQWNCTKYNQTVKMMGMTTTTELWATEDVTIDKKLLDKFFATQFMTKPGMQDFAGKMQKEAEKIKGCVVYSKSVTSMGNKRTETIDEVTEIKELTAPQDTWVVPAKYKMKKIE
;
A
#
# COMPACT_ATOMS: atom_id res chain seq x y z
N MET A 1 -12.21 -16.43 -8.13
CA MET A 1 -10.74 -16.49 -8.16
C MET A 1 -10.24 -15.16 -7.59
N VAL A 2 -10.08 -15.10 -6.26
CA VAL A 2 -9.62 -13.91 -5.54
C VAL A 2 -8.13 -13.78 -5.80
N ARG A 3 -7.79 -13.14 -6.91
CA ARG A 3 -6.41 -12.79 -7.23
C ARG A 3 -6.10 -11.51 -6.45
N SER A 4 -5.24 -11.70 -5.46
CA SER A 4 -4.43 -10.67 -4.84
C SER A 4 -5.20 -9.48 -4.26
N LEU A 5 -5.41 -9.49 -2.94
CA LEU A 5 -5.15 -8.28 -2.17
C LEU A 5 -3.70 -7.92 -2.49
N ALA A 6 -3.50 -7.11 -3.53
CA ALA A 6 -2.21 -6.59 -3.90
C ALA A 6 -1.65 -5.96 -2.62
N LEU A 7 -0.47 -6.44 -2.23
CA LEU A 7 0.38 -5.75 -1.28
C LEU A 7 0.36 -4.29 -1.70
N ILE A 8 -0.34 -3.47 -0.91
CA ILE A 8 -0.13 -2.04 -0.92
C ILE A 8 1.34 -1.93 -0.61
N SER A 9 2.12 -1.61 -1.66
CA SER A 9 3.52 -1.23 -1.54
C SER A 9 3.63 -0.36 -0.30
N THR A 10 4.57 -0.68 0.58
CA THR A 10 4.74 -0.06 1.89
C THR A 10 5.16 1.40 1.69
N VAL A 11 4.18 2.23 1.35
CA VAL A 11 4.33 3.64 1.02
C VAL A 11 4.03 4.41 2.31
N THR A 12 5.00 4.38 3.23
CA THR A 12 5.12 5.42 4.25
C THR A 12 5.89 6.56 3.59
N LEU A 13 5.16 7.37 2.85
CA LEU A 13 5.68 8.44 2.02
C LEU A 13 5.84 9.74 2.77
N SER A 14 7.02 10.34 2.74
CA SER A 14 7.14 11.75 3.06
C SER A 14 7.88 12.58 1.90
N LEU A 15 7.25 13.47 1.02
CA LEU A 15 7.56 14.77 0.25
C LEU A 15 7.16 16.29 0.59
N SER A 16 8.12 17.22 0.73
CA SER A 16 7.89 18.66 0.56
C SER A 16 9.21 19.32 0.15
N PHE A 17 9.29 19.72 -1.12
CA PHE A 17 10.15 20.82 -1.51
C PHE A 17 9.37 22.11 -1.26
N SER A 18 10.07 23.18 -0.88
CA SER A 18 9.45 24.51 -0.83
C SER A 18 9.19 24.98 -2.26
N SER A 19 8.05 24.63 -2.81
CA SER A 19 7.41 25.42 -3.86
C SER A 19 6.15 26.02 -3.25
N ALA A 20 6.09 27.34 -3.24
CA ALA A 20 5.02 28.10 -2.61
C ALA A 20 3.73 28.04 -3.44
N PHE A 21 3.28 26.88 -3.91
CA PHE A 21 1.96 26.64 -4.52
C PHE A 21 1.62 25.14 -4.37
N GLY A 22 0.39 24.82 -3.96
CA GLY A 22 -0.06 23.44 -3.71
C GLY A 22 -0.04 22.55 -4.95
N SER A 23 1.11 21.96 -5.26
CA SER A 23 1.32 21.03 -6.36
C SER A 23 1.04 19.60 -5.93
N ASP A 24 0.37 18.85 -6.80
CA ASP A 24 0.18 17.41 -6.62
C ASP A 24 1.53 16.69 -6.78
N ILE A 25 1.58 15.46 -6.32
CA ILE A 25 2.78 14.64 -6.33
C ILE A 25 2.56 13.47 -7.27
N TYR A 26 3.52 13.28 -8.17
CA TYR A 26 3.67 12.09 -8.97
C TYR A 26 4.84 11.25 -8.49
N MET A 27 4.64 9.94 -8.41
CA MET A 27 5.67 8.97 -8.10
C MET A 27 5.62 7.80 -9.08
N ALA A 28 6.78 7.36 -9.55
CA ALA A 28 6.90 6.15 -10.35
C ALA A 28 7.81 5.14 -9.66
N HIS A 29 7.45 3.86 -9.82
CA HIS A 29 8.12 2.74 -9.21
C HIS A 29 8.41 1.67 -10.26
N LYS A 30 9.54 0.99 -10.09
CA LYS A 30 9.80 -0.31 -10.69
C LYS A 30 9.64 -1.37 -9.61
N VAL A 31 8.69 -2.27 -9.83
CA VAL A 31 8.44 -3.40 -8.92
C VAL A 31 8.85 -4.68 -9.60
N SER A 32 9.68 -5.48 -8.93
CA SER A 32 10.10 -6.81 -9.39
C SER A 32 9.67 -7.84 -8.35
N THR A 33 9.03 -8.93 -8.77
CA THR A 33 8.60 -10.00 -7.87
C THR A 33 9.11 -11.35 -8.35
N ASP A 34 9.83 -12.03 -7.46
CA ASP A 34 10.31 -13.39 -7.66
C ASP A 34 9.58 -14.32 -6.69
N SER A 35 9.00 -15.40 -7.19
CA SER A 35 8.39 -16.43 -6.35
C SER A 35 9.08 -17.76 -6.56
N TYR A 36 9.47 -18.43 -5.48
CA TYR A 36 10.14 -19.73 -5.58
C TYR A 36 9.79 -20.70 -4.46
N LYS A 37 9.98 -21.99 -4.74
CA LYS A 37 9.96 -23.06 -3.74
C LYS A 37 11.39 -23.25 -3.24
N LYS A 38 11.58 -23.45 -1.94
CA LYS A 38 12.89 -23.59 -1.29
C LYS A 38 13.83 -24.64 -1.96
N ASP A 39 13.26 -25.60 -2.70
CA ASP A 39 13.97 -26.74 -3.31
C ASP A 39 13.98 -26.76 -4.86
N LYS A 40 13.61 -25.68 -5.58
CA LYS A 40 13.74 -25.60 -7.05
C LYS A 40 14.24 -24.25 -7.53
N LYS A 41 15.16 -24.26 -8.51
CA LYS A 41 15.54 -23.09 -9.31
C LYS A 41 14.41 -22.73 -10.28
N ASP A 42 14.21 -21.43 -10.42
CA ASP A 42 13.31 -20.70 -11.32
C ASP A 42 11.83 -20.61 -10.92
N GLY A 43 11.45 -19.40 -10.51
CA GLY A 43 10.19 -18.77 -10.89
C GLY A 43 10.48 -17.60 -11.82
N GLU A 44 9.51 -17.20 -12.64
CA GLU A 44 9.64 -16.03 -13.52
C GLU A 44 9.66 -14.75 -12.67
N THR A 45 10.65 -13.89 -12.89
CA THR A 45 10.67 -12.52 -12.35
C THR A 45 9.62 -11.70 -13.08
N GLU A 46 8.56 -11.32 -12.38
CA GLU A 46 7.60 -10.37 -12.91
C GLU A 46 8.10 -8.95 -12.64
N VAL A 47 8.33 -8.17 -13.70
CA VAL A 47 8.69 -6.76 -13.59
C VAL A 47 7.52 -5.92 -14.08
N ARG A 48 7.11 -4.94 -13.26
CA ARG A 48 6.04 -4.00 -13.58
C ARG A 48 6.39 -2.58 -13.17
N THR A 49 5.84 -1.62 -13.88
CA THR A 49 5.88 -0.21 -13.49
C THR A 49 4.59 0.13 -12.77
N SER A 50 4.71 0.75 -11.60
CA SER A 50 3.59 1.32 -10.88
C SER A 50 3.75 2.83 -10.81
N MET A 51 2.63 3.55 -10.85
CA MET A 51 2.59 5.00 -10.77
C MET A 51 1.59 5.43 -9.72
N GLN A 52 1.92 6.47 -8.96
CA GLN A 52 1.05 7.03 -7.95
C GLN A 52 0.91 8.53 -8.13
N TRP A 53 -0.30 9.02 -7.87
CA TRP A 53 -0.61 10.44 -7.75
C TRP A 53 -1.19 10.72 -6.37
N PHE A 54 -0.72 11.79 -5.74
CA PHE A 54 -1.23 12.28 -4.45
C PHE A 54 -1.60 13.76 -4.60
N ALA A 55 -2.84 14.12 -4.26
CA ALA A 55 -3.39 15.45 -4.49
C ALA A 55 -4.43 15.83 -3.43
N GLY A 56 -3.98 16.34 -2.29
CA GLY A 56 -4.84 16.64 -1.15
C GLY A 56 -5.71 15.42 -0.78
N ASP A 57 -7.02 15.52 -0.87
CA ASP A 57 -7.94 14.42 -0.52
C ASP A 57 -8.11 13.35 -1.63
N LYS A 58 -7.12 13.22 -2.53
CA LYS A 58 -7.17 12.31 -3.68
C LYS A 58 -5.88 11.50 -3.80
N LEU A 59 -6.03 10.21 -4.11
CA LEU A 59 -4.93 9.32 -4.43
C LEU A 59 -5.29 8.47 -5.64
N ARG A 60 -4.32 8.23 -6.50
CA ARG A 60 -4.44 7.23 -7.56
C ARG A 60 -3.21 6.36 -7.57
N SER A 61 -3.40 5.06 -7.72
CA SER A 61 -2.33 4.11 -8.00
C SER A 61 -2.68 3.38 -9.28
N ASN A 62 -1.76 3.34 -10.23
CA ASN A 62 -1.84 2.55 -11.45
C ASN A 62 -0.80 1.44 -11.38
N ASP A 63 -1.21 0.22 -11.66
CA ASP A 63 -0.36 -0.95 -11.60
C ASP A 63 -0.72 -1.92 -12.75
N GLY A 64 0.01 -1.82 -13.85
CA GLY A 64 -0.27 -2.60 -15.05
C GLY A 64 -1.72 -2.45 -15.55
N ASN A 65 -2.52 -3.50 -15.39
CA ASN A 65 -3.93 -3.54 -15.82
C ASN A 65 -4.92 -3.13 -14.73
N GLU A 66 -4.46 -2.73 -13.56
CA GLU A 66 -5.31 -2.33 -12.44
C GLU A 66 -5.04 -0.88 -12.05
N SER A 67 -6.09 -0.19 -11.60
CA SER A 67 -5.93 1.11 -10.94
C SER A 67 -6.82 1.19 -9.72
N VAL A 68 -6.36 1.94 -8.72
CA VAL A 68 -7.18 2.38 -7.60
C VAL A 68 -7.27 3.90 -7.64
N ILE A 69 -8.47 4.45 -7.53
CA ILE A 69 -8.72 5.88 -7.40
C ILE A 69 -9.45 6.11 -6.07
N MET A 70 -8.82 6.81 -5.15
CA MET A 70 -9.41 7.24 -3.90
C MET A 70 -9.75 8.73 -3.96
N ARG A 71 -10.98 9.05 -3.57
CA ARG A 71 -11.58 10.37 -3.54
C ARG A 71 -12.17 10.60 -2.16
N LEU A 72 -11.34 10.97 -1.19
CA LEU A 72 -11.79 11.26 0.18
C LEU A 72 -12.72 12.47 0.19
N ASP A 73 -12.53 13.41 -0.73
CA ASP A 73 -13.44 14.54 -0.99
C ASP A 73 -14.86 14.12 -1.43
N LYS A 74 -15.03 12.88 -1.89
CA LYS A 74 -16.31 12.30 -2.31
C LYS A 74 -16.68 11.03 -1.55
N ASP A 75 -15.95 10.73 -0.49
CA ASP A 75 -16.09 9.47 0.26
C ASP A 75 -16.11 8.23 -0.66
N SER A 76 -15.28 8.20 -1.71
CA SER A 76 -15.39 7.18 -2.78
C SER A 76 -14.05 6.54 -3.10
N ILE A 77 -14.06 5.23 -3.33
CA ILE A 77 -12.91 4.46 -3.80
C ILE A 77 -13.34 3.63 -4.99
N TYR A 78 -12.56 3.72 -6.06
CA TYR A 78 -12.79 2.97 -7.30
C TYR A 78 -11.63 2.01 -7.52
N THR A 79 -11.95 0.74 -7.76
CA THR A 79 -10.96 -0.27 -8.20
C THR A 79 -11.28 -0.63 -9.64
N LEU A 80 -10.35 -0.39 -10.56
CA LEU A 80 -10.53 -0.51 -11.99
C LEU A 80 -9.73 -1.70 -12.52
N ASP A 81 -10.35 -2.48 -13.41
CA ASP A 81 -9.71 -3.49 -14.25
C ASP A 81 -9.71 -2.96 -15.69
N HIS A 82 -8.54 -2.58 -16.19
CA HIS A 82 -8.35 -1.99 -17.52
C HIS A 82 -8.52 -3.01 -18.64
N LYS A 83 -8.20 -4.28 -18.38
CA LYS A 83 -8.34 -5.36 -19.36
C LYS A 83 -9.82 -5.67 -19.62
N LYS A 84 -10.63 -5.70 -18.56
CA LYS A 84 -12.07 -5.93 -18.65
C LYS A 84 -12.88 -4.66 -18.90
N GLN A 85 -12.28 -3.49 -18.71
CA GLN A 85 -12.97 -2.19 -18.72
C GLN A 85 -14.13 -2.20 -17.72
N THR A 86 -13.86 -2.66 -16.50
CA THR A 86 -14.84 -2.71 -15.42
C THR A 86 -14.30 -2.07 -14.16
N TYR A 87 -15.18 -1.62 -13.27
CA TYR A 87 -14.78 -1.09 -11.98
C TYR A 87 -15.75 -1.46 -10.86
N TYR A 88 -15.24 -1.46 -9.64
CA TYR A 88 -16.04 -1.47 -8.41
C TYR A 88 -15.96 -0.10 -7.75
N ALA A 89 -17.01 0.30 -7.04
CA ALA A 89 -17.05 1.53 -6.25
C ALA A 89 -17.42 1.18 -4.80
N PHE A 90 -16.68 1.76 -3.86
CA PHE A 90 -16.86 1.59 -2.42
C PHE A 90 -16.94 2.98 -1.78
N GLN A 91 -17.68 3.10 -0.67
CA GLN A 91 -17.55 4.29 0.15
C GLN A 91 -16.27 4.18 0.99
N ALA A 92 -15.46 5.23 1.02
CA ALA A 92 -14.18 5.22 1.75
C ALA A 92 -14.42 5.04 3.26
N SER A 93 -15.47 5.66 3.79
CA SER A 93 -15.97 5.51 5.16
C SER A 93 -16.43 4.09 5.48
N THR A 94 -16.88 3.33 4.47
CA THR A 94 -17.33 1.94 4.63
C THR A 94 -16.25 0.89 4.37
N LEU A 95 -15.06 1.29 3.89
CA LEU A 95 -13.94 0.37 3.83
C LEU A 95 -13.69 -0.16 5.24
N GLY A 96 -14.04 -1.43 5.46
CA GLY A 96 -13.95 -2.06 6.78
C GLY A 96 -15.25 -2.65 7.31
N VAL A 97 -16.41 -2.34 6.72
CA VAL A 97 -17.67 -3.06 6.99
C VAL A 97 -17.81 -4.15 5.94
N PRO A 98 -17.80 -5.46 6.29
CA PRO A 98 -18.28 -6.48 5.38
C PRO A 98 -19.68 -6.05 4.92
N ALA A 99 -19.97 -6.09 3.62
CA ALA A 99 -21.27 -5.73 3.06
C ALA A 99 -22.49 -6.43 3.75
N ASN A 100 -22.20 -7.45 4.59
CA ASN A 100 -23.18 -8.29 5.27
C ASN A 100 -23.06 -8.25 6.82
N ALA A 101 -22.28 -7.33 7.41
CA ALA A 101 -22.15 -7.25 8.88
C ALA A 101 -23.21 -6.37 9.57
N GLN A 102 -24.12 -5.78 8.79
CA GLN A 102 -25.42 -5.29 9.27
C GLN A 102 -26.51 -6.24 8.76
N ALA A 103 -26.40 -7.52 9.10
CA ALA A 103 -27.53 -8.43 9.09
C ALA A 103 -27.75 -8.87 10.53
N ASP A 104 -28.95 -8.59 11.03
CA ASP A 104 -29.44 -8.87 12.37
C ASP A 104 -28.92 -10.19 12.95
N GLY A 105 -28.23 -10.13 14.10
CA GLY A 105 -28.12 -11.23 15.05
C GLY A 105 -27.58 -12.60 14.56
N GLU A 106 -27.13 -12.73 13.32
CA GLU A 106 -26.65 -14.00 12.78
C GLU A 106 -25.16 -14.19 13.04
N GLN A 107 -24.83 -15.40 13.50
CA GLN A 107 -23.48 -15.79 13.91
C GLN A 107 -22.46 -15.48 12.82
N VAL A 108 -21.51 -14.61 13.14
CA VAL A 108 -20.33 -14.35 12.31
C VAL A 108 -19.68 -15.69 11.96
N PRO A 109 -19.57 -16.07 10.66
CA PRO A 109 -19.03 -17.35 10.27
C PRO A 109 -17.65 -17.57 10.91
N ALA A 110 -17.37 -18.79 11.41
CA ALA A 110 -16.13 -19.10 12.13
C ALA A 110 -14.84 -18.74 11.33
N MET A 111 -14.92 -18.75 10.00
CA MET A 111 -13.84 -18.28 9.12
C MET A 111 -13.56 -16.78 9.27
N VAL A 112 -14.59 -15.94 9.42
CA VAL A 112 -14.46 -14.49 9.63
C VAL A 112 -13.98 -14.20 11.05
N SER A 113 -14.52 -14.89 12.05
CA SER A 113 -14.09 -14.77 13.46
C SER A 113 -12.62 -15.18 13.65
N SER A 114 -12.19 -16.28 13.04
CA SER A 114 -10.78 -16.71 13.07
C SER A 114 -9.87 -15.75 12.30
N MET A 115 -10.28 -15.23 11.15
CA MET A 115 -9.51 -14.23 10.40
C MET A 115 -9.34 -12.93 11.19
N MET A 116 -10.40 -12.47 11.88
CA MET A 116 -10.38 -11.31 12.78
C MET A 116 -9.48 -11.56 14.00
N GLY A 117 -9.68 -12.67 14.73
CA GLY A 117 -8.89 -13.07 15.91
C GLY A 117 -7.39 -13.23 15.63
N ASN A 118 -7.04 -13.60 14.39
CA ASN A 118 -5.67 -13.79 13.96
C ASN A 118 -5.00 -12.50 13.44
N MET A 119 -5.79 -11.53 12.98
CA MET A 119 -5.29 -10.19 12.64
C MET A 119 -4.78 -9.45 13.89
N PHE A 120 -5.33 -9.75 15.08
CA PHE A 120 -4.82 -9.28 16.37
C PHE A 120 -3.42 -9.80 16.75
N LYS A 121 -2.93 -10.86 16.09
CA LYS A 121 -1.60 -11.45 16.35
C LYS A 121 -0.52 -10.96 15.38
N MET A 122 -0.80 -9.90 14.62
CA MET A 122 0.20 -9.30 13.76
C MET A 122 1.20 -8.49 14.60
N GLU A 123 2.48 -8.80 14.45
CA GLU A 123 3.58 -8.06 15.07
C GLU A 123 4.35 -7.35 13.98
N VAL A 124 4.62 -6.06 14.19
CA VAL A 124 5.50 -5.28 13.32
C VAL A 124 6.59 -4.64 14.15
N THR A 125 7.80 -4.67 13.62
CA THR A 125 8.97 -4.06 14.24
C THR A 125 9.80 -3.40 13.15
N ILE A 126 10.17 -2.16 13.37
CA ILE A 126 11.11 -1.39 12.56
C ILE A 126 12.31 -1.05 13.42
N GLU A 127 13.49 -1.40 12.91
CA GLU A 127 14.79 -1.17 13.54
C GLU A 127 15.59 -0.19 12.66
N PRO A 128 15.85 1.04 13.14
CA PRO A 128 16.79 1.94 12.48
C PRO A 128 18.20 1.36 12.47
N THR A 129 18.95 1.63 11.41
CA THR A 129 20.38 1.30 11.35
C THR A 129 21.22 2.55 11.10
N SER A 130 22.55 2.42 11.19
CA SER A 130 23.50 3.47 10.82
C SER A 130 24.00 3.32 9.37
N GLU A 131 23.51 2.34 8.63
CA GLU A 131 23.93 2.10 7.25
C GLU A 131 23.34 3.18 6.34
N THR A 132 24.21 3.80 5.55
CA THR A 132 23.83 4.80 4.55
C THR A 132 24.27 4.35 3.17
N LYS A 133 23.47 4.66 2.15
CA LYS A 133 23.83 4.45 0.74
C LYS A 133 23.11 5.43 -0.15
N LYS A 134 23.69 5.71 -1.32
CA LYS A 134 23.01 6.48 -2.36
C LYS A 134 22.20 5.54 -3.25
N ILE A 135 20.92 5.83 -3.45
CA ILE A 135 20.03 5.10 -4.37
C ILE A 135 19.52 6.11 -5.39
N GLY A 136 19.87 5.90 -6.67
CA GLY A 136 19.64 6.90 -7.70
C GLY A 136 20.25 8.25 -7.31
N GLN A 137 19.40 9.25 -7.12
CA GLN A 137 19.80 10.60 -6.70
C GLN A 137 19.75 10.84 -5.19
N TRP A 138 19.17 9.92 -4.40
CA TRP A 138 18.85 10.14 -2.99
C TRP A 138 19.87 9.56 -2.03
N ASN A 139 20.21 10.32 -0.99
CA ASN A 139 20.95 9.84 0.17
C ASN A 139 19.98 9.11 1.09
N CYS A 140 20.25 7.83 1.36
CA CYS A 140 19.33 6.98 2.08
C CYS A 140 19.95 6.39 3.33
N THR A 141 19.13 6.21 4.36
CA THR A 141 19.42 5.45 5.58
C THR A 141 18.59 4.17 5.57
N LYS A 142 19.19 3.06 6.01
CA LYS A 142 18.53 1.76 6.06
C LYS A 142 17.70 1.57 7.33
N TYR A 143 16.61 0.86 7.18
CA TYR A 143 15.77 0.34 8.24
C TYR A 143 15.48 -1.13 7.97
N ASN A 144 15.41 -1.94 9.02
CA ASN A 144 14.96 -3.32 8.91
C ASN A 144 13.55 -3.42 9.48
N GLN A 145 12.60 -3.84 8.66
CA GLN A 145 11.24 -4.12 9.09
C GLN A 145 11.02 -5.63 9.16
N THR A 146 10.41 -6.08 10.25
CA THR A 146 9.89 -7.45 10.38
C THR A 146 8.40 -7.39 10.63
N VAL A 147 7.64 -8.11 9.81
CA VAL A 147 6.19 -8.32 9.99
C VAL A 147 5.95 -9.80 10.18
N LYS A 148 5.33 -10.18 11.30
CA LYS A 148 4.90 -11.55 11.57
C LYS A 148 3.38 -11.60 11.59
N MET A 149 2.81 -12.53 10.83
CA MET A 149 1.38 -12.78 10.80
C MET A 149 1.12 -14.24 10.46
N MET A 150 0.37 -14.98 11.29
CA MET A 150 -0.17 -16.30 10.91
C MET A 150 0.84 -17.30 10.30
N GLY A 151 1.99 -17.48 10.96
CA GLY A 151 3.04 -18.39 10.46
C GLY A 151 3.76 -17.90 9.20
N MET A 152 3.43 -16.70 8.72
CA MET A 152 4.16 -15.95 7.72
C MET A 152 5.08 -14.95 8.41
N THR A 153 6.32 -14.88 7.94
CA THR A 153 7.27 -13.83 8.33
C THR A 153 7.71 -13.10 7.09
N THR A 154 7.62 -11.77 7.13
CA THR A 154 8.15 -10.88 6.10
C THR A 154 9.26 -10.05 6.70
N THR A 155 10.47 -10.20 6.18
CA THR A 155 11.60 -9.32 6.49
C THR A 155 11.80 -8.37 5.33
N THR A 156 11.91 -7.08 5.63
CA THR A 156 12.04 -6.03 4.61
C THR A 156 13.23 -5.16 4.93
N GLU A 157 14.14 -5.06 3.98
CA GLU A 157 15.15 -4.00 3.95
C GLU A 157 14.50 -2.77 3.34
N LEU A 158 14.42 -1.68 4.10
CA LEU A 158 13.88 -0.40 3.67
C LEU A 158 15.03 0.60 3.58
N TRP A 159 15.02 1.44 2.54
CA TRP A 159 15.91 2.59 2.45
C TRP A 159 15.08 3.83 2.28
N ALA A 160 15.20 4.72 3.27
CA ALA A 160 14.49 5.96 3.30
C ALA A 160 15.42 7.16 3.15
N THR A 161 14.96 8.18 2.45
CA THR A 161 15.68 9.43 2.22
C THR A 161 14.95 10.60 2.87
N GLU A 162 15.70 11.47 3.52
CA GLU A 162 15.20 12.76 4.02
C GLU A 162 15.35 13.88 2.98
N ASP A 163 15.89 13.58 1.79
CA ASP A 163 15.99 14.52 0.67
C ASP A 163 14.58 14.90 0.10
N VAL A 164 13.52 14.32 0.68
CA VAL A 164 12.12 14.28 0.25
C VAL A 164 11.23 14.16 1.53
N THR A 165 10.16 14.98 1.76
CA THR A 165 9.35 15.10 3.08
C THR A 165 7.77 15.42 3.15
N ILE A 166 6.76 14.52 3.27
CA ILE A 166 5.32 14.54 2.70
C ILE A 166 4.64 15.21 3.81
N ASP A 167 3.64 16.01 3.46
CA ASP A 167 2.55 16.20 4.36
C ASP A 167 2.14 14.86 5.03
N LYS A 168 2.66 14.63 6.24
CA LYS A 168 2.38 13.45 7.04
C LYS A 168 0.88 13.32 7.24
N LYS A 169 0.12 14.42 7.22
CA LYS A 169 -1.34 14.39 7.29
C LYS A 169 -1.95 13.72 6.08
N LEU A 170 -1.37 13.87 4.90
CA LEU A 170 -1.80 13.20 3.67
C LEU A 170 -1.66 11.70 3.81
N LEU A 171 -0.50 11.23 4.27
CA LEU A 171 -0.29 9.82 4.59
C LEU A 171 -1.23 9.31 5.68
N ASP A 172 -1.29 10.01 6.80
CA ASP A 172 -2.05 9.60 7.98
C ASP A 172 -3.53 9.45 7.59
N LYS A 173 -4.05 10.33 6.75
CA LYS A 173 -5.40 10.21 6.16
C LYS A 173 -5.55 8.91 5.36
N PHE A 174 -4.63 8.62 4.44
CA PHE A 174 -4.70 7.40 3.63
C PHE A 174 -4.55 6.15 4.51
N PHE A 175 -3.59 6.12 5.41
CA PHE A 175 -3.39 5.02 6.35
C PHE A 175 -4.63 4.81 7.25
N ALA A 176 -5.22 5.88 7.77
CA ALA A 176 -6.44 5.85 8.56
C ALA A 176 -7.59 5.18 7.81
N THR A 177 -7.79 5.52 6.53
CA THR A 177 -8.89 4.97 5.71
C THR A 177 -8.74 3.48 5.44
N GLN A 178 -7.52 2.93 5.51
CA GLN A 178 -7.27 1.51 5.22
C GLN A 178 -7.38 0.63 6.48
N PHE A 179 -6.94 1.12 7.64
CA PHE A 179 -6.76 0.28 8.83
C PHE A 179 -7.52 0.73 10.07
N MET A 180 -7.84 2.02 10.22
CA MET A 180 -8.40 2.55 11.47
C MET A 180 -9.93 2.49 11.58
N THR A 181 -10.62 2.14 10.49
CA THR A 181 -12.09 2.09 10.43
C THR A 181 -12.71 0.82 11.01
N LYS A 182 -11.91 -0.17 11.44
CA LYS A 182 -12.41 -1.47 11.94
C LYS A 182 -12.28 -1.60 13.47
N PRO A 183 -13.39 -1.82 14.22
CA PRO A 183 -13.34 -2.25 15.62
C PRO A 183 -12.45 -3.49 15.80
N GLY A 184 -11.41 -3.37 16.62
CA GLY A 184 -10.41 -4.42 16.85
C GLY A 184 -9.10 -4.24 16.07
N MET A 185 -9.06 -3.35 15.07
CA MET A 185 -7.84 -3.06 14.30
C MET A 185 -7.18 -1.75 14.70
N GLN A 186 -7.83 -0.93 15.52
CA GLN A 186 -7.28 0.36 15.96
C GLN A 186 -5.95 0.19 16.70
N ASP A 187 -5.87 -0.79 17.61
CA ASP A 187 -4.64 -1.06 18.36
C ASP A 187 -3.50 -1.50 17.44
N PHE A 188 -3.81 -2.32 16.44
CA PHE A 188 -2.85 -2.74 15.44
C PHE A 188 -2.40 -1.56 14.56
N ALA A 189 -3.35 -0.77 14.06
CA ALA A 189 -3.06 0.41 13.26
C ALA A 189 -2.20 1.42 14.05
N GLY A 190 -2.49 1.63 15.34
CA GLY A 190 -1.69 2.47 16.22
C GLY A 190 -0.27 1.91 16.45
N LYS A 191 -0.12 0.59 16.61
CA LYS A 191 1.21 -0.06 16.69
C LYS A 191 2.00 0.11 15.39
N MET A 192 1.36 -0.14 14.26
CA MET A 192 1.93 0.08 12.93
C MET A 192 2.39 1.52 12.74
N GLN A 193 1.55 2.49 13.09
CA GLN A 193 1.87 3.90 12.99
C GLN A 193 3.09 4.25 13.85
N LYS A 194 3.14 3.80 15.11
CA LYS A 194 4.28 4.01 16.01
C LYS A 194 5.58 3.42 15.47
N GLU A 195 5.53 2.24 14.87
CA GLU A 195 6.71 1.62 14.26
C GLU A 195 7.12 2.38 12.99
N ALA A 196 6.17 2.79 12.16
CA ALA A 196 6.42 3.56 10.95
C ALA A 196 7.04 4.93 11.25
N GLU A 197 6.71 5.57 12.37
CA GLU A 197 7.30 6.83 12.83
C GLU A 197 8.81 6.76 13.10
N LYS A 198 9.39 5.55 13.24
CA LYS A 198 10.84 5.37 13.36
C LYS A 198 11.57 5.64 12.04
N ILE A 199 10.88 5.47 10.91
CA ILE A 199 11.42 5.76 9.58
C ILE A 199 11.45 7.27 9.40
N LYS A 200 12.63 7.82 9.11
CA LYS A 200 12.77 9.22 8.76
C LYS A 200 12.73 9.36 7.25
N GLY A 201 11.96 10.33 6.77
CA GLY A 201 11.85 10.63 5.34
C GLY A 201 10.96 9.65 4.56
N CYS A 202 11.28 9.46 3.29
CA CYS A 202 10.52 8.67 2.32
C CYS A 202 11.23 7.37 1.99
N VAL A 203 10.55 6.22 2.10
CA VAL A 203 11.10 4.97 1.56
C VAL A 203 11.16 5.08 0.03
N VAL A 204 12.36 4.98 -0.54
CA VAL A 204 12.61 5.03 -2.00
C VAL A 204 13.08 3.68 -2.55
N TYR A 205 13.40 2.75 -1.67
CA TYR A 205 13.69 1.38 -2.04
C TYR A 205 13.24 0.44 -0.93
N SER A 206 12.64 -0.69 -1.30
CA SER A 206 12.40 -1.79 -0.40
C SER A 206 12.75 -3.13 -1.05
N LYS A 207 13.29 -4.03 -0.25
CA LYS A 207 13.47 -5.44 -0.60
C LYS A 207 12.81 -6.30 0.47
N SER A 208 11.66 -6.83 0.13
CA SER A 208 10.82 -7.67 0.99
C SER A 208 11.04 -9.13 0.68
N VAL A 209 11.19 -9.94 1.72
CA VAL A 209 11.24 -11.40 1.64
C VAL A 209 10.15 -11.95 2.54
N THR A 210 9.13 -12.54 1.93
CA THR A 210 8.03 -13.20 2.63
C THR A 210 8.24 -14.70 2.58
N SER A 211 8.21 -15.35 3.75
CA SER A 211 8.33 -16.80 3.88
C SER A 211 7.10 -17.39 4.56
N MET A 212 6.59 -18.49 4.00
CA MET A 212 5.49 -19.28 4.57
C MET A 212 5.71 -20.77 4.27
N GLY A 213 6.10 -21.54 5.28
CA GLY A 213 6.54 -22.93 5.10
C GLY A 213 7.71 -23.02 4.10
N ASN A 214 7.53 -23.81 3.03
CA ASN A 214 8.56 -24.00 1.98
C ASN A 214 8.44 -23.00 0.81
N LYS A 215 7.57 -22.01 0.91
CA LYS A 215 7.39 -20.96 -0.11
C LYS A 215 8.11 -19.69 0.31
N ARG A 216 8.81 -19.06 -0.63
CA ARG A 216 9.43 -17.75 -0.47
C ARG A 216 9.06 -16.86 -1.66
N THR A 217 8.71 -15.63 -1.35
CA THR A 217 8.50 -14.57 -2.34
C THR A 217 9.45 -13.43 -2.00
N GLU A 218 10.16 -12.94 -3.00
CA GLU A 218 10.94 -11.71 -2.95
C GLU A 218 10.22 -10.64 -3.75
N THR A 219 10.13 -9.44 -3.19
CA THR A 219 9.62 -8.27 -3.90
C THR A 219 10.61 -7.13 -3.70
N ILE A 220 11.04 -6.54 -4.81
CA ILE A 220 11.83 -5.31 -4.82
C ILE A 220 10.94 -4.20 -5.36
N ASP A 221 10.85 -3.11 -4.62
CA ASP A 221 10.20 -1.87 -5.06
C ASP A 221 11.26 -0.76 -5.06
N GLU A 222 11.49 -0.15 -6.20
CA GLU A 222 12.42 0.95 -6.38
C GLU A 222 11.68 2.15 -6.94
N VAL A 223 11.68 3.27 -6.21
CA VAL A 223 11.19 4.55 -6.71
C VAL A 223 12.15 5.03 -7.79
N THR A 224 11.64 5.25 -8.99
CA THR A 224 12.44 5.70 -10.13
C THR A 224 12.27 7.20 -10.38
N GLU A 225 11.16 7.78 -9.93
CA GLU A 225 10.86 9.18 -10.15
C GLU A 225 9.94 9.73 -9.07
N ILE A 226 10.20 10.96 -8.66
CA ILE A 226 9.34 11.77 -7.80
C ILE A 226 9.28 13.18 -8.37
N LYS A 227 8.08 13.70 -8.61
CA LYS A 227 7.87 15.05 -9.18
C LYS A 227 6.69 15.77 -8.54
N GLU A 228 6.84 17.08 -8.37
CA GLU A 228 5.76 18.01 -8.06
C GLU A 228 5.15 18.53 -9.37
N LEU A 229 3.91 18.13 -9.66
CA LEU A 229 3.23 18.42 -10.93
C LEU A 229 1.74 18.60 -10.65
N THR A 230 1.03 19.42 -11.42
CA THR A 230 -0.45 19.36 -11.39
C THR A 230 -0.91 18.07 -12.05
N ALA A 231 -1.71 17.27 -11.34
CA ALA A 231 -2.26 16.05 -11.88
C ALA A 231 -3.23 16.38 -13.03
N PRO A 232 -3.15 15.66 -14.17
CA PRO A 232 -4.15 15.76 -15.22
C PRO A 232 -5.58 15.60 -14.67
N GLN A 233 -6.55 16.38 -15.15
CA GLN A 233 -7.91 16.38 -14.58
C GLN A 233 -8.59 15.01 -14.64
N ASP A 234 -8.28 14.21 -15.67
CA ASP A 234 -8.77 12.85 -15.88
C ASP A 234 -8.11 11.80 -14.96
N THR A 235 -7.05 12.17 -14.24
CA THR A 235 -6.41 11.32 -13.21
C THR A 235 -7.44 10.84 -12.19
N TRP A 236 -8.45 11.66 -11.88
CA TRP A 236 -9.38 11.42 -10.77
C TRP A 236 -10.73 10.86 -11.19
N VAL A 237 -10.86 10.40 -12.43
CA VAL A 237 -12.13 10.02 -13.05
C VAL A 237 -12.04 8.58 -13.56
N VAL A 238 -13.10 7.79 -13.31
CA VAL A 238 -13.27 6.48 -13.95
C VAL A 238 -13.53 6.71 -15.44
N PRO A 239 -12.77 6.09 -16.37
CA PRO A 239 -12.98 6.37 -17.79
C PRO A 239 -14.40 5.96 -18.23
N ALA A 240 -15.06 6.81 -19.02
CA ALA A 240 -16.49 6.67 -19.34
C ALA A 240 -16.88 5.31 -19.98
N LYS A 241 -15.94 4.64 -20.65
CA LYS A 241 -16.17 3.32 -21.25
C LYS A 241 -16.25 2.16 -20.23
N TYR A 242 -15.95 2.39 -18.96
CA TYR A 242 -15.86 1.34 -17.96
C TYR A 242 -17.24 1.03 -17.39
N LYS A 243 -17.54 -0.26 -17.22
CA LYS A 243 -18.80 -0.73 -16.65
C LYS A 243 -18.66 -0.99 -15.16
N MET A 244 -19.55 -0.39 -14.37
CA MET A 244 -19.62 -0.68 -12.93
C MET A 244 -20.06 -2.13 -12.73
N LYS A 245 -19.37 -2.84 -11.84
CA LYS A 245 -19.84 -4.13 -11.32
C LYS A 245 -20.45 -3.93 -9.95
N LYS A 246 -21.58 -4.60 -9.72
CA LYS A 246 -22.16 -4.72 -8.37
C LYS A 246 -21.36 -5.76 -7.59
N ILE A 247 -21.23 -5.52 -6.30
CA ILE A 247 -20.75 -6.52 -5.35
C ILE A 247 -21.97 -7.41 -5.09
N GLU A 248 -21.88 -8.69 -5.47
CA GLU A 248 -22.88 -9.72 -5.11
C GLU A 248 -22.58 -10.26 -3.71
#